data_AF-A0A2V6F1X3-F1
#
_entry.id   AF-A0A2V6F1X3-F1
#
_cell.length_a   1.000
_cell.length_b   1.000
_cell.length_c   1.000
_cell.angle_alpha   90.00
_cell.angle_beta   90.00
_cell.angle_gamma   90.00
#
_symmetry.space_group_name_H-M   'P 1'
#
loop_
_entity.id
_entity.type
_entity.pdbx_description
1 polymer ?
#
loop_
_entity_poly.entity_id
_entity_poly.type
_entity_poly.pdbx_seq_one_letter_code
_entity_poly.pdbx_strand_id
1 'polypeptide(L)'
;MSRFELQLSPDTHPFGISGTYVLLPTLTGSLQHTRAFASAFWEGPAHTWLAGFDIGGTVHYTGQYQDSNTGLDPALARKIREWTTLDVTASYTFNLPAPVDQQEVAGYAKDGKNVKMPDGTAKNVISTAECGACGWCGWLNGTTITVGVQNVFDSDPPFVAFGFGYGYDGSLADVKGRFWYLQLKKRF
;
A
#
# COMPACT_ATOMS: atom_id res chain seq x y z
N MET A 1 22.45 16.36 25.04
CA MET A 1 21.68 15.23 25.59
C MET A 1 21.30 14.32 24.46
N SER A 2 21.71 13.06 24.51
CA SER A 2 21.29 12.06 23.51
C SER A 2 19.92 11.49 23.91
N ARG A 3 19.12 11.01 22.94
CA ARG A 3 17.77 10.46 23.23
C ARG A 3 17.86 9.10 23.92
N PHE A 4 18.92 8.36 23.65
CA PHE A 4 19.19 7.02 24.17
C PHE A 4 20.62 6.97 24.68
N GLU A 5 20.80 6.56 25.94
CA GLU A 5 22.09 6.43 26.60
C GLU A 5 22.27 4.99 27.07
N LEU A 6 23.50 4.50 26.92
CA LEU A 6 23.91 3.18 27.38
C LEU A 6 24.96 3.34 28.46
N GLN A 7 24.78 2.59 29.54
CA GLN A 7 25.76 2.43 30.61
C GLN A 7 25.95 0.93 30.83
N LEU A 8 27.16 0.43 30.60
CA LEU A 8 27.45 -1.01 30.60
C LEU A 8 27.56 -1.58 32.03
N SER A 9 28.04 -0.77 32.97
CA SER A 9 28.09 -1.08 34.40
C SER A 9 27.92 0.19 35.24
N PRO A 10 27.53 0.08 36.52
CA PRO A 10 27.35 1.24 37.41
C PRO A 10 28.57 2.19 37.47
N ASP A 11 29.77 1.64 37.23
CA ASP A 11 31.04 2.38 37.34
C ASP A 11 31.49 3.02 36.01
N THR A 12 30.77 2.78 34.91
CA THR A 12 31.08 3.38 33.59
C THR A 12 30.26 4.64 33.35
N HIS A 13 30.83 5.60 32.61
CA HIS A 13 30.07 6.77 32.17
C HIS A 13 29.04 6.40 31.11
N PRO A 14 27.79 6.91 31.21
CA PRO A 14 26.82 6.77 30.14
C PRO A 14 27.32 7.43 28.86
N PHE A 15 27.03 6.79 27.72
CA PHE A 15 27.31 7.36 26.40
C PHE A 15 26.08 7.23 25.48
N GLY A 16 25.96 8.17 24.54
CA GLY A 16 24.83 8.21 23.63
C GLY A 16 24.90 7.13 22.55
N ILE A 17 23.79 6.43 22.34
CA ILE A 17 23.61 5.41 21.29
C ILE A 17 22.52 5.80 20.28
N SER A 18 22.16 7.09 20.24
CA SER A 18 21.20 7.59 19.24
C SER A 18 21.83 7.54 17.85
N GLY A 19 21.06 7.05 16.87
CA GLY A 19 21.52 6.94 15.50
C GLY A 19 22.42 5.73 15.22
N THR A 20 22.45 4.72 16.11
CA THR A 20 23.27 3.52 15.92
C THR A 20 22.43 2.23 15.87
N TYR A 21 22.97 1.19 15.26
CA TYR A 21 22.52 -0.18 15.42
C TYR A 21 23.07 -0.75 16.73
N VAL A 22 22.20 -1.32 17.56
CA VAL A 22 22.53 -1.87 18.87
C VAL A 22 22.39 -3.38 18.83
N LEU A 23 23.39 -4.07 19.38
CA LEU A 23 23.37 -5.50 19.56
C LEU A 23 23.81 -5.83 20.99
N LEU A 24 22.83 -5.99 21.86
CA LEU A 24 22.97 -6.41 23.25
C LEU A 24 22.11 -7.66 23.49
N PRO A 25 22.39 -8.47 24.53
CA PRO A 25 21.64 -9.69 24.82
C PRO A 25 20.12 -9.49 24.95
N THR A 26 19.68 -8.28 25.31
CA THR A 26 18.27 -7.92 25.52
C THR A 26 17.75 -6.85 24.55
N LEU A 27 18.60 -6.32 23.66
CA LEU A 27 18.23 -5.25 22.74
C LEU A 27 18.97 -5.41 21.40
N THR A 28 18.21 -5.68 20.34
CA THR A 28 18.74 -5.81 18.98
C THR A 28 17.92 -4.94 18.04
N GLY A 29 18.59 -4.15 17.19
CA GLY A 29 17.95 -3.26 16.21
C GLY A 29 18.53 -1.85 16.21
N SER A 30 18.03 -1.00 15.32
CA SER A 30 18.54 0.36 15.13
C SER A 30 17.76 1.45 15.87
N LEU A 31 18.50 2.50 16.22
CA LEU A 31 18.03 3.70 16.89
C LEU A 31 18.12 4.93 15.98
N GLN A 32 17.76 4.78 14.70
CA GLN A 32 17.72 5.90 13.73
C GLN A 32 16.93 7.09 14.27
N HIS A 33 17.38 8.28 13.89
CA HIS A 33 16.76 9.53 14.33
C HIS A 33 15.39 9.76 13.69
N THR A 34 15.20 9.29 12.45
CA THR A 34 14.02 9.62 11.66
C THR A 34 13.48 8.41 10.91
N ARG A 35 12.15 8.24 10.99
CA ARG A 35 11.36 7.41 10.09
C ARG A 35 10.11 8.20 9.76
N ALA A 36 9.66 8.10 8.51
CA ALA A 36 8.46 8.76 8.06
C ALA A 36 7.78 7.88 7.02
N PHE A 37 6.47 8.04 6.89
CA PHE A 37 5.75 7.56 5.72
C PHE A 37 4.82 8.66 5.25
N ALA A 38 4.56 8.69 3.95
CA ALA A 38 3.59 9.58 3.33
C ALA A 38 2.78 8.79 2.34
N SER A 39 1.45 8.95 2.38
CA SER A 39 0.54 8.25 1.50
C SER A 39 -0.38 9.21 0.78
N ALA A 40 -0.65 8.93 -0.49
CA ALA A 40 -1.64 9.64 -1.28
C ALA A 40 -2.57 8.62 -1.96
N PHE A 41 -3.87 8.91 -1.89
CA PHE A 41 -4.92 8.09 -2.47
C PHE A 41 -5.79 8.95 -3.37
N TRP A 42 -6.30 8.34 -4.41
CA TRP A 42 -7.24 8.92 -5.34
C TRP A 42 -8.42 7.98 -5.52
N GLU A 43 -9.60 8.51 -5.21
CA GLU A 43 -10.87 7.85 -5.46
C GLU A 43 -11.45 8.36 -6.77
N GLY A 44 -11.98 7.43 -7.57
CA GLY A 44 -12.61 7.78 -8.82
C GLY A 44 -13.87 8.63 -8.62
N PRO A 45 -14.19 9.55 -9.55
CA PRO A 45 -15.29 10.48 -9.35
C PRO A 45 -16.63 9.75 -9.24
N ALA A 46 -17.47 10.23 -8.33
CA ALA A 46 -18.85 9.76 -8.20
C ALA A 46 -19.60 9.88 -9.54
N HIS A 47 -20.55 8.96 -9.77
CA HIS A 47 -21.38 8.92 -10.99
C HIS A 47 -20.61 8.67 -12.29
N THR A 48 -19.35 8.24 -12.22
CA THR A 48 -18.59 7.73 -13.36
C THR A 48 -18.40 6.22 -13.25
N TRP A 49 -17.93 5.58 -14.31
CA TRP A 49 -17.52 4.17 -14.27
C TRP A 49 -16.33 3.92 -13.34
N LEU A 50 -15.65 4.96 -12.86
CA LEU A 50 -14.57 4.90 -11.88
C LEU A 50 -15.04 5.06 -10.44
N ALA A 51 -16.35 5.23 -10.18
CA ALA A 51 -16.86 5.50 -8.83
C ALA A 51 -16.56 4.39 -7.79
N GLY A 52 -16.12 3.21 -8.21
CA GLY A 52 -15.65 2.15 -7.34
C GLY A 52 -14.13 1.97 -7.30
N PHE A 53 -13.38 2.76 -8.07
CA PHE A 53 -11.93 2.67 -8.18
C PHE A 53 -11.24 3.52 -7.11
N ASP A 54 -10.24 2.93 -6.46
CA ASP A 54 -9.36 3.61 -5.50
C ASP A 54 -7.93 3.15 -5.80
N ILE A 55 -7.02 4.10 -5.98
CA ILE A 55 -5.59 3.83 -6.13
C ILE A 55 -4.80 4.72 -5.19
N GLY A 56 -3.76 4.16 -4.58
CA GLY A 56 -2.85 4.94 -3.78
C GLY A 56 -1.44 4.40 -3.76
N GLY A 57 -0.55 5.28 -3.31
CA GLY A 57 0.84 4.97 -3.08
C GLY A 57 1.26 5.43 -1.71
N THR A 58 2.10 4.63 -1.04
CA THR A 58 2.73 4.96 0.23
C THR A 58 4.24 4.92 0.06
N VAL A 59 4.91 6.03 0.35
CA VAL A 59 6.36 6.11 0.43
C VAL A 59 6.77 5.90 1.87
N HIS A 60 7.64 4.93 2.11
CA HIS A 60 8.27 4.71 3.41
C HIS A 60 9.71 5.24 3.35
N TYR A 61 10.09 6.07 4.31
CA TYR A 61 11.43 6.61 4.46
C TYR A 61 12.03 6.19 5.81
N THR A 62 13.22 5.59 5.75
CA THR A 62 14.05 5.30 6.92
C THR A 62 15.33 6.13 6.82
N GLY A 63 15.57 6.95 7.84
CA GLY A 63 16.72 7.84 7.89
C GLY A 63 18.03 7.11 8.13
N GLN A 64 19.12 7.83 7.88
CA GLN A 64 20.47 7.33 8.10
C GLN A 64 20.72 6.97 9.57
N TYR A 65 21.53 5.95 9.78
CA TYR A 65 22.06 5.53 11.08
C TYR A 65 23.45 4.91 10.87
N GLN A 66 24.07 4.47 11.94
CA GLN A 66 25.41 3.90 11.92
C GLN A 66 25.42 2.46 12.42
N ASP A 67 26.19 1.63 11.74
CA ASP A 67 26.50 0.25 12.08
C ASP A 67 27.94 0.22 12.60
N SER A 68 28.10 0.52 13.89
CA SER A 68 29.15 0.03 14.79
C SER A 68 29.02 0.66 16.18
N ASN A 69 29.00 -0.19 17.22
CA ASN A 69 29.68 0.11 18.48
C ASN A 69 29.98 -1.13 19.34
N THR A 70 30.03 -2.34 18.77
CA THR A 70 30.35 -3.56 19.55
C THR A 70 31.80 -3.57 20.05
N GLY A 71 32.69 -2.78 19.43
CA GLY A 71 34.08 -2.58 19.85
C GLY A 71 34.46 -1.17 20.32
N LEU A 72 33.51 -0.22 20.34
CA LEU A 72 33.79 1.20 20.65
C LEU A 72 34.88 1.86 19.77
N ASP A 73 35.14 1.34 18.57
CA ASP A 73 36.13 1.87 17.64
C ASP A 73 35.46 2.73 16.55
N PRO A 74 35.69 4.07 16.54
CA PRO A 74 35.18 4.96 15.50
C PRO A 74 35.66 4.59 14.10
N ALA A 75 36.81 3.91 13.95
CA ALA A 75 37.34 3.48 12.67
C ALA A 75 36.49 2.37 12.02
N LEU A 76 35.66 1.67 12.82
CA LEU A 76 34.75 0.63 12.34
C LEU A 76 33.32 1.13 12.15
N ALA A 77 33.00 2.37 12.55
CA ALA A 77 31.68 2.96 12.39
C ALA A 77 31.32 3.16 10.92
N ARG A 78 30.42 2.31 10.43
CA ARG A 78 29.89 2.41 9.07
C ARG A 78 28.62 3.23 9.05
N LYS A 79 28.57 4.23 8.18
CA LYS A 79 27.32 4.93 7.88
C LYS A 79 26.42 4.04 7.02
N ILE A 80 25.20 3.83 7.50
CA ILE A 80 24.12 3.22 6.73
C ILE A 80 23.31 4.35 6.10
N ARG A 81 23.14 4.25 4.79
CA ARG A 81 22.37 5.23 4.02
C ARG A 81 20.88 5.11 4.31
N GLU A 82 20.19 6.21 4.07
CA GLU A 82 18.74 6.28 4.03
C GLU A 82 18.17 5.23 3.07
N TRP A 83 17.00 4.72 3.41
CA TRP A 83 16.29 3.72 2.62
C TRP A 83 14.88 4.20 2.35
N THR A 84 14.43 4.03 1.12
CA THR A 84 13.10 4.48 0.69
C THR A 84 12.46 3.41 -0.18
N THR A 85 11.24 3.04 0.18
CA THR A 85 10.40 2.12 -0.61
C THR A 85 9.11 2.82 -0.99
N LEU A 86 8.53 2.37 -2.11
CA LEU A 86 7.22 2.77 -2.57
C LEU A 86 6.34 1.53 -2.63
N ASP A 87 5.19 1.61 -1.96
CA ASP A 87 4.15 0.61 -2.03
C ASP A 87 2.97 1.21 -2.82
N VAL A 88 2.37 0.43 -3.72
CA VAL A 88 1.22 0.86 -4.52
C VAL A 88 0.11 -0.16 -4.38
N THR A 89 -1.12 0.33 -4.20
CA THR A 89 -2.32 -0.50 -4.15
C THR A 89 -3.40 0.12 -5.03
N ALA A 90 -4.15 -0.72 -5.73
CA ALA A 90 -5.32 -0.34 -6.49
C ALA A 90 -6.46 -1.30 -6.18
N SER A 91 -7.65 -0.77 -5.99
CA SER A 91 -8.86 -1.54 -5.74
C SER A 91 -10.00 -1.07 -6.63
N TYR A 92 -10.88 -2.00 -6.99
CA TYR A 92 -12.11 -1.70 -7.71
C TYR A 92 -13.27 -2.43 -7.06
N THR A 93 -14.26 -1.67 -6.60
CA THR A 93 -15.53 -2.17 -6.07
C THR A 93 -16.60 -2.08 -7.14
N PHE A 94 -17.16 -3.23 -7.50
CA PHE A 94 -18.28 -3.33 -8.43
C PHE A 94 -19.55 -2.85 -7.72
N ASN A 95 -19.91 -1.57 -7.93
CA ASN A 95 -21.17 -0.99 -7.48
C ASN A 95 -22.12 -0.92 -8.68
N LEU A 96 -22.82 -2.03 -8.94
CA LEU A 96 -23.77 -2.09 -10.03
C LEU A 96 -25.13 -1.64 -9.46
N PRO A 97 -25.73 -0.54 -9.95
CA PRO A 97 -27.07 -0.18 -9.54
C PRO A 97 -27.98 -1.39 -9.82
N ALA A 98 -28.81 -1.76 -8.84
CA ALA A 98 -29.86 -2.73 -9.08
C ALA A 98 -30.62 -2.26 -10.34
N PRO A 99 -31.01 -3.18 -11.25
CA PRO A 99 -31.93 -2.82 -12.29
C PRO A 99 -33.09 -2.14 -11.59
N VAL A 100 -33.29 -0.86 -11.87
CA VAL A 100 -34.54 -0.24 -11.49
C VAL A 100 -35.53 -1.02 -12.32
N ASP A 101 -36.24 -1.96 -11.70
CA ASP A 101 -37.49 -2.44 -12.24
C ASP A 101 -38.19 -1.15 -12.62
N GLN A 102 -38.32 -0.90 -13.93
CA GLN A 102 -39.13 0.21 -14.38
C GLN A 102 -40.44 -0.02 -13.69
N GLN A 103 -40.72 0.77 -12.65
CA GLN A 103 -42.00 0.78 -12.01
C GLN A 103 -42.90 1.16 -13.18
N GLU A 104 -43.54 0.15 -13.77
CA GLU A 104 -44.41 0.31 -14.91
C GLU A 104 -45.56 1.13 -14.34
N VAL A 105 -45.45 2.46 -14.49
CA VAL A 105 -46.57 3.36 -14.24
C VAL A 105 -47.66 2.82 -15.15
N ALA A 106 -48.69 2.25 -14.53
CA ALA A 106 -49.77 1.55 -15.22
C ALA A 106 -50.25 2.43 -16.39
N GLY A 107 -49.91 2.03 -17.61
CA GLY A 107 -50.25 2.77 -18.83
C GLY A 107 -49.13 2.97 -19.86
N TYR A 108 -47.87 2.61 -19.59
CA TYR A 108 -46.79 2.71 -20.59
C TYR A 108 -46.13 1.36 -20.90
N ALA A 109 -46.88 0.46 -21.53
CA ALA A 109 -46.30 -0.64 -22.30
C ALA A 109 -45.74 -0.06 -23.62
N LYS A 110 -44.42 0.11 -23.71
CA LYS A 110 -43.75 0.33 -25.01
C LYS A 110 -43.08 -0.96 -25.44
N ASP A 111 -43.76 -1.66 -26.33
CA ASP A 111 -43.18 -2.68 -27.19
C ASP A 111 -41.85 -2.21 -27.76
N GLY A 112 -40.81 -3.01 -27.55
CA GLY A 112 -39.48 -2.78 -28.09
C GLY A 112 -39.51 -2.74 -29.62
N LYS A 113 -39.60 -1.55 -30.19
CA LYS A 113 -39.23 -1.28 -31.58
C LYS A 113 -38.13 -0.22 -31.60
N ASN A 114 -37.02 -0.58 -32.22
CA ASN A 114 -35.88 0.29 -32.51
C ASN A 114 -36.36 1.65 -33.04
N VAL A 115 -36.08 2.71 -32.28
CA VAL A 115 -36.30 4.08 -32.74
C VAL A 115 -35.11 4.47 -33.61
N LYS A 116 -35.33 4.50 -34.92
CA LYS A 116 -34.38 5.00 -35.91
C LYS A 116 -34.39 6.53 -35.84
N MET A 117 -33.26 7.15 -35.49
CA MET A 117 -33.11 8.60 -35.59
C MET A 117 -32.85 9.03 -37.05
N PRO A 118 -33.25 10.24 -37.47
CA PRO A 118 -33.11 10.71 -38.86
C PRO A 118 -31.68 10.99 -39.35
N ASP A 119 -30.66 10.81 -38.51
CA ASP A 119 -29.27 11.20 -38.77
C ASP A 119 -28.33 10.02 -39.07
N GLY A 120 -28.69 8.78 -38.72
CA GLY A 120 -27.86 7.61 -39.00
C GLY A 120 -26.67 7.37 -38.04
N THR A 121 -26.40 8.24 -37.07
CA THR A 121 -25.49 7.89 -35.96
C THR A 121 -26.22 7.16 -34.83
N ALA A 122 -25.92 5.87 -34.68
CA ALA A 122 -26.27 5.11 -33.49
C ALA A 122 -25.35 5.57 -32.32
N LYS A 123 -25.90 6.33 -31.37
CA LYS A 123 -25.28 6.42 -30.04
C LYS A 123 -25.65 5.15 -29.28
N ASN A 124 -24.65 4.31 -29.01
CA ASN A 124 -24.75 3.26 -28.00
C ASN A 124 -24.91 3.95 -26.63
N VAL A 125 -26.15 4.21 -26.25
CA VAL A 125 -26.47 4.36 -24.84
C VAL A 125 -26.41 2.94 -24.30
N ILE A 126 -25.30 2.59 -23.65
CA ILE A 126 -25.23 1.39 -22.82
C ILE A 126 -26.38 1.53 -21.82
N SER A 127 -27.47 0.83 -22.11
CA SER A 127 -28.67 0.94 -21.33
C SER A 127 -28.41 0.18 -20.04
N THR A 128 -28.52 0.86 -18.91
CA THR A 128 -28.39 0.34 -17.55
C THR A 128 -29.29 -0.89 -17.27
N ALA A 129 -30.18 -1.25 -18.21
CA ALA A 129 -31.02 -2.45 -18.21
C ALA A 129 -30.25 -3.78 -18.43
N GLU A 130 -29.04 -3.79 -18.99
CA GLU A 130 -28.28 -5.05 -19.18
C GLU A 130 -27.78 -5.67 -17.87
N CYS A 131 -27.83 -4.93 -16.76
CA CYS A 131 -27.38 -5.41 -15.46
C CYS A 131 -28.37 -6.37 -14.77
N GLY A 132 -29.62 -6.46 -15.24
CA GLY A 132 -30.66 -7.30 -14.65
C GLY A 132 -30.81 -8.69 -15.26
N ALA A 133 -30.39 -8.86 -16.51
CA ALA A 133 -30.51 -10.14 -17.22
C ALA A 133 -29.26 -11.04 -17.11
N CYS A 134 -28.13 -10.49 -16.67
CA CYS A 134 -26.85 -11.19 -16.62
C CYS A 134 -26.53 -11.69 -15.21
N GLY A 135 -26.58 -13.01 -14.99
CA GLY A 135 -26.24 -13.64 -13.70
C GLY A 135 -24.84 -13.31 -13.17
N TRP A 136 -23.90 -12.97 -14.06
CA TRP A 136 -22.55 -12.53 -13.70
C TRP A 136 -22.51 -11.09 -13.16
N CYS A 137 -23.39 -10.20 -13.64
CA CYS A 137 -23.51 -8.82 -13.12
C CYS A 137 -24.03 -8.83 -11.67
N GLY A 138 -25.09 -9.59 -11.40
CA GLY A 138 -25.58 -9.78 -10.03
C GLY A 138 -24.53 -10.42 -9.12
N TRP A 139 -23.78 -11.39 -9.64
CA TRP A 139 -22.69 -12.02 -8.88
C TRP A 139 -21.51 -11.07 -8.62
N LEU A 140 -21.18 -10.14 -9.51
CA LEU A 140 -20.09 -9.19 -9.28
C LEU A 140 -20.49 -8.05 -8.32
N ASN A 141 -21.77 -7.70 -8.21
CA ASN A 141 -22.18 -6.57 -7.38
C ASN A 141 -21.73 -6.72 -5.91
N GLY A 142 -21.14 -5.67 -5.32
CA GLY A 142 -20.57 -5.72 -3.97
C GLY A 142 -19.27 -6.51 -3.85
N THR A 143 -18.67 -6.93 -4.97
CA THR A 143 -17.32 -7.50 -5.01
C THR A 143 -16.29 -6.38 -5.08
N THR A 144 -15.19 -6.51 -4.35
CA THR A 144 -14.01 -5.65 -4.44
C THR A 144 -12.81 -6.51 -4.78
N ILE A 145 -12.10 -6.14 -5.84
CA ILE A 145 -10.81 -6.73 -6.21
C ILE A 145 -9.74 -5.71 -5.87
N THR A 146 -8.71 -6.12 -5.14
CA THR A 146 -7.54 -5.29 -4.82
C THR A 146 -6.28 -5.98 -5.31
N VAL A 147 -5.42 -5.23 -5.99
CA VAL A 147 -4.07 -5.62 -6.36
C VAL A 147 -3.11 -4.63 -5.73
N GLY A 148 -2.03 -5.10 -5.14
CA GLY A 148 -0.97 -4.22 -4.71
C GLY A 148 0.40 -4.84 -4.82
N VAL A 149 1.39 -3.97 -4.71
CA VAL A 149 2.81 -4.29 -4.78
C VAL A 149 3.52 -3.48 -3.70
N GLN A 150 4.27 -4.18 -2.85
CA GLN A 150 5.19 -3.56 -1.91
C GLN A 150 6.57 -3.49 -2.54
N ASN A 151 7.32 -2.45 -2.21
CA ASN A 151 8.65 -2.19 -2.74
C ASN A 151 8.68 -2.26 -4.29
N VAL A 152 7.92 -1.37 -4.93
CA VAL A 152 7.77 -1.26 -6.39
C VAL A 152 9.12 -1.25 -7.12
N PHE A 153 10.13 -0.61 -6.53
CA PHE A 153 11.45 -0.48 -7.13
C PHE A 153 12.38 -1.67 -6.88
N ASP A 154 11.93 -2.66 -6.09
CA ASP A 154 12.76 -3.80 -5.69
C ASP A 154 14.07 -3.35 -5.02
N SER A 155 13.96 -2.33 -4.17
CA SER A 155 15.10 -1.77 -3.45
C SER A 155 15.59 -2.76 -2.41
N ASP A 156 16.85 -3.16 -2.49
CA ASP A 156 17.50 -3.97 -1.47
C ASP A 156 17.55 -3.21 -0.12
N PRO A 157 17.41 -3.93 1.00
CA PRO A 157 17.64 -3.34 2.31
C PRO A 157 19.12 -2.89 2.44
N PRO A 158 19.42 -1.78 3.13
CA PRO A 158 20.79 -1.37 3.35
C PRO A 158 21.58 -2.43 4.13
N PHE A 159 22.81 -2.66 3.70
CA PHE A 159 23.69 -3.60 4.39
C PHE A 159 24.03 -3.13 5.81
N VAL A 160 23.93 -4.06 6.77
CA VAL A 160 24.29 -3.89 8.19
C VAL A 160 25.20 -5.04 8.61
N ALA A 161 26.45 -4.75 8.95
CA ALA A 161 27.48 -5.73 9.31
C ALA A 161 27.12 -6.49 10.60
N PHE A 162 26.60 -5.80 11.60
CA PHE A 162 26.14 -6.41 12.86
C PHE A 162 24.69 -6.89 12.86
N GLY A 163 24.03 -6.94 11.68
CA GLY A 163 22.77 -7.65 11.47
C GLY A 163 22.99 -9.17 11.48
N PHE A 164 23.39 -9.72 12.64
CA PHE A 164 23.84 -11.10 12.85
C PHE A 164 23.03 -12.11 12.02
N GLY A 165 23.68 -12.71 11.02
CA GLY A 165 23.14 -13.78 10.17
C GLY A 165 22.46 -13.33 8.86
N TYR A 166 22.08 -12.06 8.72
CA TYR A 166 21.22 -11.61 7.62
C TYR A 166 21.81 -10.49 6.76
N GLY A 167 22.78 -9.72 7.28
CA GLY A 167 23.44 -8.65 6.53
C GLY A 167 22.57 -7.42 6.30
N TYR A 168 21.42 -7.33 6.99
CA TYR A 168 20.54 -6.16 7.04
C TYR A 168 19.86 -6.06 8.41
N ASP A 169 19.22 -4.93 8.69
CA ASP A 169 18.43 -4.74 9.91
C ASP A 169 16.96 -5.13 9.72
N GLY A 170 16.59 -6.29 10.25
CA GLY A 170 15.21 -6.80 10.21
C GLY A 170 14.19 -6.02 11.04
N SER A 171 14.64 -5.12 11.93
CA SER A 171 13.73 -4.20 12.63
C SER A 171 13.28 -3.03 11.76
N LEU A 172 14.01 -2.75 10.67
CA LEU A 172 13.76 -1.63 9.77
C LEU A 172 13.35 -2.02 8.37
N ALA A 173 13.86 -3.13 7.87
CA ALA A 173 13.71 -3.54 6.50
C ALA A 173 13.26 -4.99 6.37
N ASP A 174 12.55 -5.29 5.28
CA ASP A 174 12.15 -6.64 4.91
C ASP A 174 13.01 -7.10 3.72
N VAL A 175 13.36 -8.39 3.70
CA VAL A 175 14.13 -9.04 2.63
C VAL A 175 13.25 -9.43 1.43
N LYS A 176 11.92 -9.34 1.55
CA LYS A 176 10.96 -9.83 0.55
C LYS A 176 11.01 -9.15 -0.83
N GLY A 177 11.98 -8.28 -1.11
CA GLY A 177 12.11 -7.59 -2.40
C GLY A 177 10.78 -6.98 -2.82
N ARG A 178 10.45 -7.07 -4.10
CA ARG A 178 9.13 -6.73 -4.64
C ARG A 178 8.09 -7.82 -4.33
N PHE A 179 7.09 -7.46 -3.54
CA PHE A 179 6.04 -8.39 -3.12
C PHE A 179 4.68 -8.02 -3.71
N TRP A 180 4.10 -8.89 -4.54
CA TRP A 180 2.77 -8.72 -5.11
C TRP A 180 1.71 -9.43 -4.27
N TYR A 181 0.53 -8.81 -4.16
CA TYR A 181 -0.63 -9.43 -3.53
C TYR A 181 -1.92 -9.13 -4.28
N LEU A 182 -2.86 -10.07 -4.17
CA LEU A 182 -4.22 -9.99 -4.68
C LEU A 182 -5.18 -10.25 -3.52
N GLN A 183 -6.20 -9.43 -3.37
CA GLN A 183 -7.28 -9.62 -2.42
C GLN A 183 -8.63 -9.59 -3.12
N LEU A 184 -9.51 -10.51 -2.74
CA LEU A 184 -10.90 -10.55 -3.16
C LEU A 184 -11.79 -10.38 -1.93
N LYS A 185 -12.74 -9.45 -1.98
CA LYS A 185 -13.73 -9.20 -0.93
C LYS A 185 -15.13 -9.20 -1.54
N LYS A 186 -16.11 -9.83 -0.87
CA LYS A 186 -17.50 -9.86 -1.31
C LYS A 186 -18.40 -9.39 -0.17
N ARG A 187 -19.28 -8.43 -0.44
CA ARG A 187 -20.40 -8.06 0.44
C ARG A 187 -21.66 -8.82 -0.03
N PHE A 188 -22.42 -9.35 0.92
CA PHE A 188 -23.68 -10.08 0.70
C PHE A 188 -24.86 -9.22 1.14
#